data_AF-A0A538QHP6-F1
#
_entry.id   AF-A0A538QHP6-F1
#
_cell.length_a   1.000
_cell.length_b   1.000
_cell.length_c   1.000
_cell.angle_alpha   90.00
_cell.angle_beta   90.00
_cell.angle_gamma   90.00
#
_symmetry.space_group_name_H-M   'P 1'
#
loop_
_entity.id
_entity.type
_entity.pdbx_description
1 polymer ?
#
loop_
_entity_poly.entity_id
_entity_poly.type
_entity_poly.pdbx_seq_one_letter_code
_entity_poly.pdbx_strand_id
1 'polypeptide(L)'
;MRLPFEWDSFGMFGEAGITMGDLSHVQSPTTLKTARLGGGFDYRISDGSWLGVYVGEDFGDGTSGFSFLSNVKFKFGEKRQYGLR
;
A
#
# COMPACT_ATOMS: atom_id res chain seq x y z
N MET A 1 7.79 4.27 3.59
CA MET A 1 8.53 3.03 3.34
C MET A 1 7.55 1.87 3.37
N ARG A 2 7.61 0.97 2.37
CA ARG A 2 6.78 -0.24 2.29
C ARG A 2 7.70 -1.46 2.29
N LEU A 3 7.46 -2.40 3.19
CA LEU A 3 8.26 -3.61 3.38
C LEU A 3 7.44 -4.83 2.92
N PRO A 4 7.68 -5.37 1.71
CA PRO A 4 6.96 -6.53 1.21
C PRO A 4 7.59 -7.85 1.68
N PHE A 5 6.75 -8.82 2.01
CA PHE A 5 7.08 -10.22 2.22
C PHE A 5 6.22 -11.03 1.25
N GLU A 6 6.82 -11.62 0.21
CA GLU A 6 6.10 -12.35 -0.85
C GLU A 6 6.45 -13.84 -0.82
N TRP A 7 5.41 -14.66 -0.82
CA TRP A 7 5.42 -16.10 -1.10
C TRP A 7 4.70 -16.35 -2.43
N ASP A 8 4.82 -17.57 -2.97
CA ASP A 8 4.37 -17.97 -4.32
C ASP A 8 2.97 -17.47 -4.75
N SER A 9 2.03 -17.36 -3.81
CA SER A 9 0.66 -16.90 -4.08
C SER A 9 0.13 -15.86 -3.10
N PHE A 10 0.98 -15.39 -2.18
CA PHE A 10 0.56 -14.54 -1.07
C PHE A 10 1.64 -13.54 -0.71
N GLY A 11 1.30 -12.26 -0.64
CA GLY A 11 2.15 -11.17 -0.20
C GLY A 11 1.59 -10.52 1.04
N MET A 12 2.45 -10.13 1.96
CA MET A 12 2.13 -9.22 3.05
C MET A 12 2.98 -7.99 2.94
N PHE A 13 2.48 -6.86 3.42
CA PHE A 13 3.30 -5.65 3.49
C PHE A 13 2.95 -4.81 4.71
N GLY A 14 3.98 -4.22 5.30
CA GLY A 14 3.86 -3.11 6.24
C GLY A 14 4.22 -1.81 5.56
N GLU A 15 3.50 -0.74 5.89
CA GLU A 15 3.73 0.61 5.42
C GLU A 15 3.88 1.55 6.61
N ALA A 16 4.96 2.32 6.62
CA ALA A 16 5.15 3.42 7.57
C ALA A 16 5.75 4.61 6.81
N GLY A 17 5.18 5.79 6.94
CA GLY A 17 5.64 6.95 6.18
C GLY A 17 5.15 8.27 6.76
N ILE A 18 5.65 9.36 6.19
CA ILE A 18 5.14 10.70 6.45
C ILE A 18 4.56 11.18 5.12
N THR A 19 3.28 11.46 5.11
CA THR A 19 2.58 12.07 3.99
C THR A 19 2.55 13.58 4.22
N MET A 20 2.93 14.33 3.20
CA MET A 20 2.73 15.78 3.18
C MET A 20 1.39 16.04 2.50
N GLY A 21 0.49 16.73 3.21
CA GLY A 21 -0.79 17.17 2.65
C GLY A 21 -0.63 18.10 1.44
N ASP A 22 -1.69 18.19 0.66
CA ASP A 22 -1.80 18.75 -0.69
C ASP A 22 -0.99 20.04 -0.96
N LEU A 23 -0.27 20.05 -2.10
CA LEU A 23 0.46 21.20 -2.64
C LEU A 23 -0.47 22.24 -3.31
N SER A 24 -1.78 21.96 -3.42
CA SER A 24 -2.79 22.83 -4.04
C SER A 24 -3.31 23.95 -3.12
N HIS A 25 -3.13 23.82 -1.80
CA HIS A 25 -3.55 24.83 -0.84
C HIS A 25 -2.46 25.90 -0.65
N VAL A 26 -2.31 26.80 -1.63
CA VAL A 26 -1.44 28.01 -1.57
C VAL A 26 -1.84 28.99 -0.43
N GLN A 27 -2.89 28.69 0.35
CA GLN A 27 -3.48 29.61 1.32
C GLN A 27 -3.54 29.12 2.78
N SER A 28 -2.93 27.98 3.13
CA SER A 28 -2.78 27.61 4.54
C SER A 28 -1.33 27.17 4.83
N PRO A 29 -0.58 27.92 5.67
CA PRO A 29 0.84 27.62 5.95
C PRO A 29 1.04 26.31 6.72
N THR A 30 -0.04 25.66 7.15
CA THR A 30 0.02 24.41 7.88
C THR A 30 0.12 23.26 6.89
N THR A 31 1.33 23.02 6.38
CA THR A 31 1.65 21.72 5.78
C THR A 31 1.46 20.66 6.87
N LEU A 32 0.25 20.09 6.95
CA LEU A 32 -0.06 19.04 7.90
C LEU A 32 0.84 17.84 7.56
N LYS A 33 1.83 17.63 8.41
CA LYS A 33 2.66 16.43 8.37
C LYS A 33 1.85 15.33 9.03
N THR A 34 1.41 14.37 8.22
CA THR A 34 0.65 13.24 8.70
C THR A 34 1.55 12.02 8.65
N ALA A 35 1.84 11.41 9.80
CA ALA A 35 2.47 10.10 9.83
C ALA A 35 1.42 9.05 9.46
N ARG A 36 1.76 8.12 8.58
CA ARG A 36 0.90 7.01 8.18
C ARG A 36 1.52 5.71 8.63
N LEU A 37 0.72 4.86 9.28
CA LEU A 37 1.06 3.47 9.53
C LEU A 37 -0.04 2.60 8.94
N GLY A 38 0.34 1.55 8.23
CA GLY A 38 -0.63 0.65 7.64
C GLY A 38 0.00 -0.67 7.25
N GLY A 39 -0.84 -1.56 6.77
CA GLY A 39 -0.43 -2.85 6.29
C GLY A 39 -1.51 -3.48 5.46
N GLY A 40 -1.15 -4.57 4.81
CA GLY A 40 -2.09 -5.27 3.98
C GLY A 40 -1.56 -6.60 3.49
N PHE A 41 -2.43 -7.27 2.76
CA PHE A 41 -2.17 -8.56 2.17
C PHE A 41 -2.57 -8.53 0.70
N ASP A 42 -1.80 -9.22 -0.12
CA ASP A 42 -2.02 -9.39 -1.54
C ASP A 42 -2.14 -10.89 -1.83
N TYR A 43 -3.20 -11.31 -2.50
CA TYR A 43 -3.40 -12.69 -2.93
C TYR A 43 -3.31 -12.76 -4.46
N ARG A 44 -2.47 -13.67 -4.97
CA ARG A 44 -2.31 -13.85 -6.41
C ARG A 44 -3.53 -14.59 -6.95
N ILE A 45 -4.26 -13.95 -7.87
CA ILE A 45 -5.49 -14.51 -8.47
C ILE A 45 -5.23 -15.12 -9.86
N SER A 46 -4.21 -14.65 -10.56
CA SER A 46 -3.76 -15.21 -11.83
C SER A 46 -2.29 -14.82 -12.12
N ASP A 47 -1.74 -15.30 -13.23
CA ASP A 47 -0.38 -14.94 -13.65
C ASP A 47 -0.27 -13.42 -13.83
N GLY A 48 0.55 -12.80 -12.98
CA GLY A 48 0.73 -11.35 -12.96
C GLY A 48 -0.46 -10.55 -12.41
N SER A 49 -1.52 -11.16 -11.85
CA SER A 49 -2.63 -10.42 -11.25
C SER A 49 -2.80 -10.73 -9.77
N TRP A 50 -3.01 -9.69 -8.97
CA TRP A 50 -3.09 -9.76 -7.52
C TRP A 50 -4.29 -8.97 -6.99
N LEU A 51 -4.99 -9.55 -6.03
CA LEU A 51 -6.05 -8.90 -5.26
C LEU A 51 -5.49 -8.47 -3.91
N GLY A 52 -5.58 -7.19 -3.57
CA GLY A 52 -5.02 -6.63 -2.36
C GLY A 52 -6.07 -6.04 -1.44
N VAL A 53 -5.86 -6.19 -0.14
CA VAL A 53 -6.56 -5.42 0.91
C VAL A 53 -5.54 -4.64 1.73
N TYR A 54 -5.92 -3.46 2.16
CA TYR A 54 -5.10 -2.54 2.93
C TYR A 54 -5.89 -1.90 4.05
N VAL A 55 -5.23 -1.76 5.18
CA VAL A 55 -5.66 -1.03 6.35
C VAL A 55 -4.57 -0.05 6.72
N GLY A 56 -4.93 1.21 6.93
CA GLY A 56 -3.99 2.22 7.38
C GLY A 56 -4.64 3.24 8.29
N GLU A 57 -3.83 3.80 9.17
CA GLU A 57 -4.17 4.92 10.03
C GLU A 57 -3.19 6.07 9.78
N ASP A 58 -3.78 7.24 9.59
CA ASP A 58 -3.12 8.52 9.44
C ASP A 58 -3.14 9.25 10.79
N PHE A 59 -1.98 9.67 11.28
CA PHE A 59 -1.74 10.40 12.52
C PHE A 59 -1.19 11.78 12.20
N GLY A 60 -1.96 12.83 12.44
CA GLY A 60 -1.53 14.23 12.22
C GLY A 60 -2.05 15.17 13.30
N ASP A 61 -1.63 16.45 13.24
CA ASP A 61 -1.98 17.56 14.16
C ASP A 61 -3.50 17.68 14.39
N GLY A 62 -4.04 16.85 15.28
CA GLY A 62 -5.42 16.90 15.75
C GLY A 62 -6.44 16.05 14.99
N THR A 63 -6.05 15.19 14.04
CA THR A 63 -7.00 14.28 13.36
C THR A 63 -6.37 12.93 13.09
N SER A 64 -7.02 11.86 13.55
CA SER A 64 -6.71 10.48 13.12
C SER A 64 -7.70 10.06 12.03
N GLY A 65 -7.15 9.53 10.93
CA GLY A 65 -7.94 9.08 9.79
C GLY A 65 -7.72 7.59 9.57
N PHE A 66 -8.80 6.80 9.63
CA PHE A 66 -8.74 5.38 9.34
C PHE A 66 -9.11 5.12 7.86
N SER A 67 -8.30 4.33 7.16
CA SER A 67 -8.52 3.94 5.76
C SER A 67 -8.62 2.43 5.60
N PHE A 68 -9.70 1.96 4.96
CA PHE A 68 -9.86 0.61 4.44
C PHE A 68 -9.90 0.67 2.91
N LEU A 69 -9.00 -0.05 2.24
CA LEU A 69 -8.89 -0.02 0.78
C LEU A 69 -8.77 -1.45 0.23
N SER A 70 -9.53 -1.77 -0.82
CA SER A 70 -9.33 -2.95 -1.65
C SER A 70 -8.80 -2.53 -3.01
N ASN A 71 -7.85 -3.25 -3.58
CA ASN A 71 -7.24 -2.94 -4.87
C ASN A 71 -6.97 -4.20 -5.70
N VAL A 72 -6.78 -4.01 -7.00
CA VAL A 72 -6.28 -5.04 -7.91
C VAL A 72 -5.00 -4.51 -8.54
N LYS A 73 -3.94 -5.32 -8.54
CA LYS A 73 -2.63 -4.99 -9.11
C LYS A 73 -2.30 -5.93 -10.26
N PHE A 74 -1.65 -5.37 -11.28
CA PHE A 74 -1.13 -6.11 -12.41
C PHE A 74 0.39 -5.95 -12.47
N LYS A 75 1.12 -7.06 -12.56
CA LYS A 75 2.57 -7.14 -12.68
C LYS A 75 2.90 -7.75 -14.04
N PHE A 76 3.39 -6.90 -14.94
CA PHE A 76 3.78 -7.30 -16.28
C PHE A 76 5.19 -7.92 -16.27
N GLY A 77 5.40 -8.98 -17.06
CA GLY A 77 6.69 -9.66 -17.17
C GLY A 77 6.91 -10.82 -16.19
N GLU A 78 5.96 -11.08 -15.29
CA GLU A 78 5.97 -12.26 -14.43
C GLU A 78 5.50 -13.49 -15.22
N LYS A 79 6.44 -14.21 -15.84
CA LYS A 79 6.18 -15.52 -16.43
C LYS A 79 6.35 -16.59 -15.34
N ARG A 80 5.39 -17.51 -15.23
CA ARG A 80 5.62 -18.77 -14.49
C ARG A 80 6.90 -19.41 -15.00
N GLN A 81 7.84 -19.67 -14.10
CA GLN A 81 8.83 -20.70 -14.33
C GLN A 81 8.07 -22.02 -14.15
N TYR A 82 7.39 -22.47 -15.21
CA TYR A 82 6.90 -23.83 -15.26
C TYR A 82 8.13 -24.71 -15.07
N GLY A 83 8.21 -25.40 -13.94
CA GLY A 83 9.28 -26.33 -13.65
C GLY A 83 9.46 -27.26 -14.84
N LEU A 84 10.67 -27.27 -15.40
CA LEU A 84 11.17 -28.44 -16.08
C LEU A 84 11.11 -29.57 -15.05
N ARG A 85 10.16 -30.47 -15.24
CA ARG A 85 10.17 -31.81 -14.66
C ARG A 85 11.40 -32.56 -15.16
#